data_AF-A0A655ATK5-F1
#
_entry.id   AF-A0A655ATK5-F1
#
_cell.length_a   1.000
_cell.length_b   1.000
_cell.length_c   1.000
_cell.angle_alpha   90.00
_cell.angle_beta   90.00
_cell.angle_gamma   90.00
#
_symmetry.space_group_name_H-M   'P 1'
#
loop_
_entity.id
_entity.type
_entity.pdbx_description
1 polymer ?
#
loop_
_entity_poly.entity_id
_entity_poly.type
_entity_poly.pdbx_seq_one_letter_code
_entity_poly.pdbx_strand_id
1 'polypeptide(L)' 'MAARVDGVERFAARMLSDNVPMRTIMDRYGAVWQREDVGVITTMIDVPGPGELSLGREMVDQINRVARQVIEAVG' A
#
# COMPACT_ATOMS: atom_id res chain seq x y z
N MET A 1 9.38 3.85 -0.85
CA MET A 1 8.29 3.16 -1.56
C MET A 1 7.81 4.07 -2.68
N ALA A 2 7.44 3.53 -3.84
CA ALA A 2 7.00 4.34 -5.00
C ALA A 2 5.86 5.30 -4.66
N ALA A 3 4.87 4.88 -3.88
CA ALA A 3 3.76 5.75 -3.46
C ALA A 3 4.21 6.99 -2.66
N ARG A 4 5.26 6.86 -1.82
CA ARG A 4 5.84 8.02 -1.12
C ARG A 4 6.61 8.96 -2.06
N VAL A 5 7.17 8.43 -3.15
CA VAL A 5 7.79 9.27 -4.19
C VAL A 5 6.72 10.15 -4.83
N ASP A 6 5.52 9.60 -5.03
CA ASP A 6 4.34 10.31 -5.55
C ASP A 6 3.61 11.17 -4.49
N GLY A 7 4.16 11.30 -3.27
CA GLY A 7 3.52 12.08 -2.19
C GLY A 7 2.25 11.45 -1.58
N VAL A 8 1.94 10.20 -1.90
CA VAL A 8 0.79 9.48 -1.31
C VAL A 8 1.11 9.09 0.13
N GLU A 9 0.22 9.49 1.04
CA GLU A 9 0.37 9.24 2.48
C GLU A 9 -0.45 8.05 2.99
N ARG A 10 -1.59 7.75 2.35
CA ARG A 10 -2.53 6.71 2.78
C ARG A 10 -3.08 5.93 1.58
N PHE A 11 -3.34 4.64 1.80
CA PHE A 11 -4.07 3.80 0.85
C PHE A 11 -5.47 3.50 1.38
N ALA A 12 -6.47 3.62 0.52
CA ALA A 12 -7.81 3.11 0.74
C ALA A 12 -8.01 1.82 -0.07
N ALA A 13 -8.71 0.84 0.51
CA ALA A 13 -9.04 -0.40 -0.18
C ALA A 13 -10.50 -0.81 0.09
N ARG A 14 -11.13 -1.42 -0.91
CA ARG A 14 -12.47 -2.03 -0.86
C ARG A 14 -12.41 -3.40 -1.51
N MET A 15 -13.03 -4.39 -0.88
CA MET A 15 -13.00 -5.77 -1.36
C MET A 15 -14.14 -6.60 -0.79
N LEU A 16 -14.37 -7.78 -1.37
CA LEU A 16 -15.25 -8.77 -0.77
C LEU A 16 -14.67 -9.32 0.53
N SER A 17 -15.52 -9.56 1.52
CA SER A 17 -15.12 -9.99 2.87
C SER A 17 -14.46 -11.37 2.93
N ASP A 18 -14.72 -12.20 1.92
CA ASP A 18 -14.21 -13.55 1.76
C ASP A 18 -12.88 -13.64 0.98
N ASN A 19 -12.37 -12.52 0.45
CA ASN A 19 -11.04 -12.48 -0.17
C ASN A 19 -9.95 -12.45 0.91
N VAL A 20 -9.75 -13.62 1.53
CA VAL A 20 -8.76 -13.85 2.60
C VAL A 20 -7.32 -13.46 2.21
N PRO A 21 -6.82 -13.76 0.99
CA PRO A 21 -5.46 -13.39 0.61
C PRO A 21 -5.21 -11.88 0.69
N MET A 22 -6.11 -11.08 0.13
CA MET A 22 -5.93 -9.63 0.10
C MET A 22 -6.14 -9.01 1.50
N ARG A 23 -7.01 -9.59 2.33
CA ARG A 23 -7.13 -9.18 3.74
C ARG A 23 -5.82 -9.39 4.48
N THR A 24 -5.21 -10.56 4.31
CA THR A 24 -3.94 -10.92 4.95
C THR A 24 -2.79 -9.98 4.55
N ILE A 25 -2.75 -9.53 3.29
CA ILE A 25 -1.76 -8.56 2.82
C ILE A 25 -1.91 -7.24 3.59
N MET A 26 -3.14 -6.75 3.74
CA MET A 26 -3.44 -5.47 4.37
C MET A 26 -3.32 -5.54 5.90
N ASP A 27 -3.64 -6.69 6.51
CA ASP A 27 -3.50 -6.93 7.97
C ASP A 27 -2.05 -6.77 8.42
N ARG A 28 -1.07 -7.16 7.59
CA ARG A 28 0.36 -6.95 7.86
C ARG A 28 0.72 -5.47 8.05
N TYR A 29 -0.04 -4.57 7.45
CA TYR A 29 0.15 -3.13 7.51
C TYR A 29 -0.87 -2.43 8.42
N GLY A 30 -1.47 -3.16 9.37
CA GLY A 30 -2.33 -2.58 10.40
C GLY A 30 -3.74 -2.23 9.94
N ALA A 31 -4.25 -2.90 8.90
CA ALA A 31 -5.62 -2.67 8.43
C ALA A 31 -6.66 -2.91 9.53
N VAL A 32 -7.62 -1.97 9.61
CA VAL A 32 -8.81 -2.08 10.45
C VAL A 32 -10.02 -2.07 9.54
N TRP A 33 -10.71 -3.20 9.48
CA TRP A 33 -11.80 -3.41 8.53
C TRP A 33 -13.11 -2.82 9.01
N GLN A 34 -13.74 -2.04 8.13
CA GLN A 34 -15.09 -1.54 8.29
C GLN A 34 -16.00 -2.28 7.31
N ARG A 35 -17.22 -2.61 7.74
CA ARG A 35 -18.23 -3.13 6.84
C ARG A 35 -18.87 -1.95 6.10
N GLU A 36 -18.86 -2.00 4.77
CA GLU A 36 -19.47 -0.97 3.93
C GLU A 36 -20.83 -1.44 3.40
N ASP A 37 -20.95 -2.70 2.98
CA ASP A 37 -22.18 -3.30 2.43
C ASP A 37 -22.25 -4.81 2.77
N VAL A 38 -23.26 -5.52 2.25
CA VAL A 38 -23.38 -6.97 2.31
C VAL A 38 -22.20 -7.61 1.57
N GLY A 39 -21.35 -8.27 2.34
CA GLY A 39 -20.17 -8.97 1.81
C GLY A 39 -19.02 -8.06 1.41
N VAL A 40 -19.09 -6.75 1.67
CA VAL A 40 -18.04 -5.78 1.30
C VAL A 40 -17.44 -5.14 2.54
N ILE A 41 -16.10 -5.11 2.58
CA ILE A 41 -15.32 -4.44 3.62
C ILE A 41 -14.37 -3.41 3.01
N THR A 42 -14.09 -2.37 3.79
CA THR A 42 -13.14 -1.31 3.47
C THR A 42 -12.11 -1.12 4.58
N THR A 43 -10.97 -0.55 4.24
CA THR A 43 -9.95 -0.13 5.20
C THR A 43 -9.19 1.08 4.66
N MET A 44 -8.51 1.78 5.56
CA MET A 44 -7.52 2.78 5.23
C MET A 44 -6.25 2.49 6.04
N ILE A 45 -5.10 2.52 5.39
CA ILE A 45 -3.80 2.33 6.03
C ILE A 45 -2.85 3.45 5.63
N ASP A 46 -1.90 3.77 6.50
CA ASP A 46 -0.78 4.63 6.15
C ASP A 46 0.16 3.92 5.17
N VAL A 47 0.78 4.69 4.27
CA VAL A 47 1.80 4.16 3.39
C VAL A 47 3.05 3.82 4.23
N PRO A 48 3.52 2.56 4.22
CA PRO A 48 4.64 2.14 5.07
C PRO A 48 5.87 3.02 4.90
N GLY A 49 6.47 3.37 6.03
CA GLY A 49 7.71 4.13 6.13
C GLY A 49 8.95 3.33 5.73
N PRO A 50 10.12 3.99 5.71
CA PRO A 50 11.40 3.31 5.55
C PRO A 50 11.60 2.23 6.62
N GLY A 51 11.93 1.01 6.22
CA GLY A 51 12.18 -0.12 7.12
C GLY A 51 10.92 -0.90 7.55
N GLU A 52 9.73 -0.42 7.24
CA GLU A 52 8.46 -1.11 7.56
C GLU A 52 8.03 -2.11 6.48
N LEU A 53 8.62 -2.02 5.29
CA LEU A 53 8.44 -3.00 4.22
C LEU A 53 9.29 -4.25 4.50
N SER A 54 8.73 -5.43 4.25
CA SER A 54 9.48 -6.69 4.28
C SER A 54 10.43 -6.88 3.09
N LEU A 55 10.71 -5.82 2.33
CA LEU A 55 11.63 -5.79 1.20
C LEU A 55 13.01 -5.32 1.68
N GLY A 56 14.07 -5.95 1.17
CA GLY A 56 15.44 -5.51 1.45
C GLY A 56 15.70 -4.09 0.93
N ARG A 57 16.62 -3.37 1.58
CA ARG A 57 16.97 -1.97 1.26
C ARG A 57 17.31 -1.77 -0.22
N GLU A 58 18.14 -2.65 -0.80
CA GLU A 58 18.54 -2.57 -2.21
C GLU A 58 17.34 -2.62 -3.16
N MET A 59 16.40 -3.54 -2.90
CA MET A 59 15.17 -3.66 -3.67
C MET A 59 14.31 -2.40 -3.55
N VAL A 60 14.17 -1.86 -2.34
CA VAL A 60 13.44 -0.61 -2.09
C VAL A 60 14.07 0.55 -2.87
N ASP A 61 15.41 0.65 -2.88
CA ASP A 61 16.14 1.70 -3.58
C ASP A 61 15.98 1.58 -5.11
N GLN A 62 16.01 0.35 -5.64
CA GLN A 62 15.74 0.11 -7.06
C GLN A 62 14.32 0.52 -7.46
N ILE A 63 13.31 0.12 -6.68
CA ILE A 63 11.91 0.48 -6.93
C ILE A 63 11.74 2.01 -6.86
N ASN A 64 12.30 2.67 -5.84
CA ASN A 64 12.20 4.13 -5.71
C ASN A 64 12.86 4.87 -6.88
N ARG A 65 14.02 4.39 -7.35
CA ARG A 65 14.71 4.97 -8.50
C ARG A 65 13.87 4.91 -9.76
N VAL A 66 13.30 3.74 -10.06
CA VAL A 66 12.41 3.58 -11.23
C VAL A 66 11.15 4.44 -11.08
N ALA A 67 10.57 4.51 -9.88
CA ALA A 67 9.41 5.35 -9.61
C ALA A 67 9.71 6.85 -9.88
N ARG A 68 10.84 7.37 -9.37
CA ARG A 68 11.26 8.76 -9.63
C ARG A 68 11.46 9.04 -11.12
N GLN A 69 12.13 8.12 -11.83
CA GLN A 69 12.36 8.25 -13.27
C GLN A 69 11.07 8.43 -14.07
N VAL A 70 9.98 7.77 -13.68
CA VAL A 70 8.71 7.90 -14.38
C VAL A 70 7.92 9.09 -13.86
N ILE A 71 7.74 9.23 -12.54
CA ILE A 71 6.89 10.25 -11.92
C ILE A 71 7.45 11.65 -12.11
N GLU A 72 8.75 11.86 -11.86
CA GLU A 72 9.37 13.19 -11.95
C GLU A 72 9.67 13.61 -13.39
N ALA A 73 9.72 12.67 -14.34
CA ALA A 73 9.97 12.97 -15.75
C ALA A 73 8.70 13.35 -16.54
N VAL A 74 7.52 12.94 -16.04
CA VAL A 74 6.21 13.25 -16.66
C VAL A 74 5.40 14.29 -15.88
N GLY A 75 5.89 14.68 -14.69
CA GLY A 75 5.30 15.70 -13.82
C GLY A 75 5.61 17.13 -14.24
#